data_AF-A0AAV6VJN5-F1
#
_entry.id   AF-A0AAV6VJN5-F1
#
_cell.length_a   1.000
_cell.length_b   1.000
_cell.length_c   1.000
_cell.angle_alpha   90.00
_cell.angle_beta   90.00
_cell.angle_gamma   90.00
#
_symmetry.space_group_name_H-M   'P 1'
#
loop_
_entity.id
_entity.type
_entity.pdbx_description
1 polymer ?
#
loop_
_entity_poly.entity_id
_entity_poly.type
_entity_poly.pdbx_seq_one_letter_code
_entity_poly.pdbx_strand_id
1 'polypeptide(L)'
;MVYGSPIRHPGEVLTPASSPAGQTTFVGKLHEAMQQLTPAPTLPHRDQTVFVSKDLETCSHIFLRTDSLRRSLQPPYEGPFKVMHRGQQSH
;
A
#
# COMPACT_ATOMS: atom_id res chain seq x y z
N MET A 1 7.58 -21.68 56.09
CA MET A 1 7.18 -21.35 54.72
C MET A 1 8.27 -21.84 53.78
N VAL A 2 8.00 -22.84 52.94
CA VAL A 2 9.01 -23.43 52.05
C VAL A 2 8.98 -22.66 50.72
N TYR A 3 10.03 -21.88 50.48
CA TYR A 3 10.34 -21.25 49.20
C TYR A 3 11.19 -22.24 48.39
N GLY A 4 10.76 -22.68 47.21
CA GLY A 4 11.63 -23.50 46.35
C GLY A 4 10.99 -24.43 45.33
N SER A 5 9.67 -24.49 45.18
CA SER A 5 9.06 -25.28 44.11
C SER A 5 9.03 -24.47 42.81
N PRO A 6 9.71 -24.90 41.72
CA PRO A 6 9.51 -24.27 40.42
C PRO A 6 8.07 -24.54 39.97
N ILE A 7 7.31 -23.48 39.73
CA ILE A 7 6.00 -23.54 39.09
C ILE A 7 6.25 -23.96 37.64
N ARG A 8 6.17 -25.27 37.38
CA ARG A 8 6.17 -25.80 36.01
C ARG A 8 4.82 -25.46 35.43
N HIS A 9 4.75 -24.32 34.73
CA HIS A 9 3.62 -24.05 33.86
C HIS A 9 3.44 -25.26 32.95
N PRO A 10 2.22 -25.83 32.85
CA PRO A 10 1.91 -26.78 31.80
C PRO A 10 2.01 -26.00 30.51
N GLY A 11 3.20 -26.00 29.90
CA GLY A 11 3.35 -25.61 28.51
C GLY A 11 2.40 -26.52 27.75
N GLU A 12 1.41 -25.91 27.12
CA GLU A 12 0.49 -26.58 26.23
C GLU A 12 1.35 -27.36 25.23
N VAL A 13 1.35 -28.68 25.39
CA VAL A 13 2.07 -29.56 24.48
C VAL A 13 1.27 -29.49 23.20
N LEU A 14 1.75 -28.71 22.24
CA LEU A 14 1.26 -28.78 20.88
C LEU A 14 1.59 -30.20 20.41
N THR A 15 0.62 -31.10 20.54
CA THR A 15 0.69 -32.44 19.98
C THR A 15 0.99 -32.26 18.50
N PRO A 16 2.11 -32.78 17.97
CA PRO A 16 2.31 -32.73 16.53
C PRO A 16 1.12 -33.46 15.91
N ALA A 17 0.31 -32.74 15.14
CA ALA A 17 -0.82 -33.32 14.46
C ALA A 17 -0.32 -34.55 13.70
N SER A 18 -0.88 -35.71 14.03
CA SER A 18 -0.52 -36.99 13.42
C SER A 18 -1.05 -37.04 11.99
N SER A 19 -0.35 -36.35 11.10
CA SER A 19 -0.10 -36.69 9.70
C SER A 19 0.39 -35.43 8.98
N PRO A 20 1.42 -35.51 8.13
CA PRO A 20 1.68 -34.49 7.12
C PRO A 20 0.64 -34.59 5.98
N ALA A 21 -0.63 -34.81 6.30
CA ALA A 21 -1.69 -34.91 5.33
C ALA A 21 -2.00 -33.51 4.78
N GLY A 22 -1.32 -33.18 3.68
CA GLY A 22 -1.80 -32.17 2.75
C GLY A 22 -1.27 -30.75 2.92
N GLN A 23 -0.05 -30.55 3.46
CA GLN A 23 0.58 -29.23 3.34
C GLN A 23 0.75 -28.80 1.87
N THR A 24 1.03 -29.77 0.98
CA THR A 24 1.12 -29.55 -0.47
C THR A 24 -0.26 -29.26 -1.11
N THR A 25 -1.32 -29.90 -0.61
CA THR A 25 -2.68 -29.67 -1.13
C THR A 25 -3.28 -28.37 -0.61
N PHE A 26 -2.88 -27.92 0.58
CA PHE A 26 -3.29 -26.65 1.15
C PHE A 26 -2.83 -25.46 0.31
N VAL A 27 -1.54 -25.43 -0.06
CA VAL A 27 -0.99 -24.36 -0.92
C VAL A 27 -1.68 -24.35 -2.30
N GLY A 28 -1.93 -25.52 -2.88
CA GLY A 28 -2.66 -25.65 -4.14
C GLY A 28 -4.09 -25.10 -4.05
N LYS A 29 -4.83 -25.48 -3.00
CA LYS A 29 -6.19 -24.98 -2.75
C LYS A 29 -6.22 -23.48 -2.48
N LEU A 30 -5.23 -22.95 -1.75
CA LEU A 30 -5.12 -21.52 -1.49
C LEU A 30 -4.85 -20.74 -2.78
N HIS A 31 -3.95 -21.24 -3.63
CA HIS A 31 -3.66 -20.63 -4.92
C HIS A 31 -4.89 -20.62 -5.83
N GLU A 32 -5.61 -21.74 -5.91
CA GLU A 32 -6.85 -21.83 -6.69
C GLU A 32 -7.92 -20.85 -6.17
N ALA A 33 -8.11 -20.75 -4.85
CA ALA A 33 -9.03 -19.79 -4.25
C ALA A 33 -8.63 -18.32 -4.52
N MET A 34 -7.34 -18.01 -4.45
CA MET A 34 -6.81 -16.68 -4.77
C MET A 34 -6.92 -16.32 -6.25
N GLN A 35 -6.79 -17.30 -7.15
CA GLN A 35 -7.00 -17.09 -8.58
C GLN A 35 -8.48 -16.82 -8.93
N GLN A 36 -9.40 -17.36 -8.14
CA GLN A 36 -10.85 -17.13 -8.32
C GLN A 36 -11.33 -15.79 -7.75
N LEU A 37 -10.52 -15.12 -6.92
CA LEU A 37 -10.82 -13.78 -6.42
C LEU A 37 -10.67 -12.76 -7.55
N THR A 38 -11.79 -12.38 -8.16
CA THR A 38 -11.83 -11.26 -9.10
C THR A 38 -11.99 -9.94 -8.33
N PRO A 39 -11.26 -8.88 -8.71
CA PRO A 39 -11.51 -7.55 -8.18
C PRO A 39 -12.98 -7.19 -8.39
N ALA A 40 -13.64 -6.69 -7.34
CA ALA A 40 -14.98 -6.17 -7.48
C ALA A 40 -14.99 -5.07 -8.55
N PRO A 41 -16.02 -5.01 -9.43
CA PRO A 41 -16.11 -3.96 -10.42
C PRO A 41 -16.12 -2.61 -9.70
N THR A 42 -15.03 -1.86 -9.86
CA THR A 42 -14.96 -0.48 -9.41
C THR A 42 -15.96 0.32 -10.23
N LEU A 43 -16.69 1.24 -9.59
CA LEU A 43 -17.49 2.23 -10.31
C LEU A 43 -16.62 2.84 -11.43
N PRO A 44 -17.19 3.08 -12.64
CA PRO A 44 -16.45 3.76 -13.68
C PRO A 44 -15.87 5.03 -13.06
N HIS A 45 -14.56 5.20 -13.19
CA HIS A 45 -13.89 6.44 -12.82
C HIS A 45 -14.58 7.51 -13.67
N ARG A 46 -15.59 8.20 -13.09
CA ARG A 46 -16.19 9.38 -13.71
C ARG A 46 -15.02 10.26 -14.13
N ASP A 47 -15.15 10.94 -15.27
CA ASP A 47 -14.28 12.07 -15.61
C ASP A 47 -14.27 13.02 -14.41
N GLN A 48 -13.29 12.81 -13.53
CA GLN A 48 -13.14 13.59 -12.32
C GLN A 48 -12.60 14.91 -12.83
N THR A 49 -13.44 15.94 -12.75
CA THR A 49 -12.97 17.31 -12.87
C THR A 49 -11.91 17.49 -11.80
N VAL A 50 -10.64 17.50 -12.22
CA VAL A 50 -9.53 17.72 -11.30
C VAL A 50 -9.71 19.13 -10.75
N PHE A 51 -9.73 19.26 -9.43
CA PHE A 51 -9.75 20.57 -8.82
C PHE A 51 -8.42 21.27 -9.11
N VAL A 52 -8.49 22.39 -9.84
CA VAL A 52 -7.36 23.26 -10.13
C VAL A 52 -7.56 24.56 -9.35
N SER A 53 -6.60 24.93 -8.50
CA SER A 53 -6.66 26.20 -7.79
C SER A 53 -6.53 27.37 -8.76
N LYS A 54 -7.38 28.39 -8.60
CA LYS A 54 -7.31 29.65 -9.37
C LYS A 54 -5.99 30.39 -9.16
N ASP A 55 -5.34 30.19 -8.00
CA ASP A 55 -4.06 30.81 -7.71
C ASP A 55 -2.96 30.35 -8.67
N LEU A 56 -3.12 29.18 -9.30
CA LEU A 56 -2.18 28.72 -10.33
C LEU A 56 -2.08 29.68 -11.51
N GLU A 57 -3.08 30.51 -11.76
CA GLU A 57 -3.05 31.56 -12.80
C GLU A 57 -2.10 32.71 -12.43
N THR A 58 -1.83 32.95 -11.14
CA THR A 58 -1.07 34.11 -10.65
C THR A 58 0.20 33.76 -9.88
N CYS A 59 0.36 32.52 -9.40
CA CYS A 59 1.52 32.06 -8.61
C CYS A 59 2.88 32.34 -9.27
N SER A 60 3.80 32.97 -8.55
CA SER A 60 5.15 33.27 -9.04
C SER A 60 6.08 32.05 -9.11
N HIS A 61 5.84 31.06 -8.25
CA HIS A 61 6.62 29.83 -8.16
C HIS A 61 5.71 28.60 -8.09
N ILE A 62 6.18 27.48 -8.63
CA ILE A 62 5.50 26.19 -8.61
C ILE A 62 6.43 25.09 -8.12
N PHE A 63 5.86 24.05 -7.51
CA PHE A 63 6.56 22.81 -7.20
C PHE A 63 6.17 21.74 -8.22
N LEU A 64 7.16 21.09 -8.83
CA LEU A 64 6.91 20.05 -9.84
C LEU A 64 6.96 18.67 -9.20
N ARG A 65 5.99 17.82 -9.53
CA ARG A 65 5.96 16.44 -9.06
C ARG A 65 6.78 15.54 -9.98
N THR A 66 7.68 14.76 -9.39
CA THR A 66 8.49 13.78 -10.13
C THR A 66 7.97 12.37 -9.83
N ASP A 67 7.31 11.75 -10.80
CA ASP A 67 6.72 10.40 -10.67
C ASP A 67 7.66 9.25 -11.09
N SER A 68 8.97 9.54 -11.23
CA SER A 68 9.97 8.49 -11.44
C SER A 68 10.10 7.57 -10.23
N LEU A 69 10.76 6.42 -10.41
CA LEU A 69 11.17 5.54 -9.31
C LEU A 69 12.03 6.34 -8.32
N ARG A 70 11.44 6.71 -7.19
CA ARG A 70 12.07 7.50 -6.13
C ARG A 70 12.71 6.59 -5.10
N ARG A 71 13.83 7.02 -4.53
CA ARG A 71 14.40 6.34 -3.37
C ARG A 71 13.52 6.57 -2.15
N SER A 72 13.62 5.69 -1.16
CA SER A 72 12.98 5.90 0.13
C SER A 72 13.37 7.27 0.70
N LEU A 73 12.38 8.01 1.23
CA LEU A 73 12.54 9.34 1.82
C LEU A 73 12.88 10.49 0.84
N GLN A 74 12.81 10.27 -0.47
CA GLN A 74 12.95 11.35 -1.45
C GLN A 74 11.62 12.13 -1.60
N PRO A 75 11.64 13.47 -1.52
CA PRO A 75 10.43 14.27 -1.66
C PRO A 75 9.79 14.04 -3.03
N PRO A 76 8.44 13.98 -3.11
CA PRO A 76 7.72 13.83 -4.37
C PRO A 76 7.80 15.08 -5.26
N TYR A 77 8.10 16.22 -4.66
CA TYR A 77 8.10 17.51 -5.32
C TYR A 77 9.50 18.10 -5.32
N GLU A 78 9.88 18.67 -6.45
CA GLU A 78 11.12 19.42 -6.61
C GLU A 78 10.82 20.91 -6.64
N GLY A 79 11.64 21.66 -5.89
CA GLY A 79 11.89 23.10 -5.97
C GLY A 79 10.69 24.05 -5.91
N PRO A 80 10.89 25.31 -5.52
CA PRO A 80 10.09 26.40 -6.04
C PRO A 80 10.70 26.85 -7.38
N PHE A 81 10.10 26.48 -8.49
CA PHE A 81 10.49 26.94 -9.83
C PHE A 81 9.74 28.21 -10.21
N LYS A 82 10.46 29.23 -10.69
CA LYS A 82 9.85 30.47 -11.15
C LYS A 82 9.07 30.25 -12.46
N VAL A 83 7.83 30.73 -12.51
CA VAL A 83 7.01 30.69 -13.73
C VAL A 83 7.46 31.79 -14.68
N MET A 84 7.98 31.42 -15.85
CA MET A 84 8.48 32.37 -16.87
C MET A 84 7.43 32.72 -17.92
N HIS A 85 6.61 31.75 -18.31
CA HIS A 85 5.53 31.92 -19.28
C HIS A 85 4.36 30.98 -18.92
N ARG A 86 3.14 31.38 -19.28
CA ARG A 86 1.92 30.60 -19.06
C ARG A 86 1.25 30.32 -20.39
N GLY A 87 1.07 29.05 -20.72
CA GLY A 87 0.22 28.63 -21.85
C GLY A 87 -1.25 28.61 -21.44
N GLN A 88 -2.15 28.85 -22.39
CA GLN A 88 -3.56 28.52 -22.20
C GLN A 88 -3.69 26.99 -22.28
N GLN A 89 -4.15 26.36 -21.20
CA GLN A 89 -4.43 24.93 -21.22
C GLN A 89 -5.84 24.73 -21.79
N SER A 90 -5.95 24.35 -23.07
CA SER A 90 -7.22 23.91 -23.65
C SER A 90 -7.61 22.56 -23.04
N HIS A 91 -8.82 22.48 -22.50
CA HIS A 91 -9.42 21.27 -21.97
C HIS A 91 -10.15 20.48 -23.05
#